data_AF-S4PYY3-F1
#
_entry.id   AF-S4PYY3-F1
#
_cell.length_a   1.000
_cell.length_b   1.000
_cell.length_c   1.000
_cell.angle_alpha   90.00
_cell.angle_beta   90.00
_cell.angle_gamma   90.00
#
_symmetry.space_group_name_H-M   'P 1'
#
loop_
_entity.id
_entity.type
_entity.pdbx_description
1 polymer ?
#
loop_
_entity_poly.entity_id
_entity_poly.type
_entity_poly.pdbx_seq_one_letter_code
_entity_poly.pdbx_strand_id
1 'polypeptide(L)'
;MLELRSQLDKLQSVFPYQQYARGSRGPRKQRAQGISAEPQTSSSLQDLAHQTFPIYDKSDASRELIKSAILDNDFMKNLEMTQIREIVDCMYPVEYAAGS
;
A
#
# COMPACT_ATOMS: atom_id res chain seq x y z
N MET A 1 30.92 -8.23 -10.74
CA MET A 1 30.21 -9.10 -11.72
C MET A 1 28.88 -8.53 -12.21
N LEU A 2 28.04 -7.95 -11.34
CA LEU A 2 26.74 -7.39 -11.74
C LEU A 2 26.87 -6.17 -12.65
N GLU A 3 27.82 -5.29 -12.35
CA GLU A 3 28.09 -4.10 -13.15
C GLU A 3 28.58 -4.45 -14.57
N LEU A 4 29.45 -5.46 -14.66
CA LEU A 4 29.92 -6.01 -15.93
C LEU A 4 28.77 -6.57 -16.79
N ARG A 5 27.78 -7.22 -16.15
CA ARG A 5 26.60 -7.75 -16.84
C ARG A 5 25.65 -6.66 -17.32
N SER A 6 25.44 -5.62 -16.51
CA SER A 6 24.63 -4.47 -16.91
C SER A 6 25.28 -3.68 -18.05
N GLN A 7 26.60 -3.55 -18.02
CA GLN A 7 27.37 -2.91 -19.09
C GLN A 7 27.32 -3.75 -20.38
N LEU A 8 27.40 -5.09 -20.29
CA LEU A 8 27.22 -5.97 -21.44
C LEU A 8 25.81 -5.88 -22.07
N ASP A 9 24.74 -5.85 -21.26
CA ASP A 9 23.35 -5.73 -21.74
C ASP A 9 23.14 -4.39 -22.49
N LYS A 10 23.73 -3.31 -21.97
CA LYS A 10 23.68 -1.96 -22.58
C LYS A 10 24.50 -1.86 -23.86
N LEU A 11 25.63 -2.56 -23.95
CA LEU A 11 26.46 -2.60 -25.14
C LEU A 11 25.88 -3.55 -26.21
N GLN A 12 25.25 -4.66 -25.83
CA GLN A 12 24.56 -5.56 -26.76
C GLN A 12 23.36 -4.92 -27.45
N SER A 13 22.69 -3.94 -26.83
CA SER A 13 21.52 -3.29 -27.43
C SER A 13 21.84 -2.33 -28.59
N VAL A 14 23.11 -1.97 -28.79
CA VAL A 14 23.56 -1.04 -29.85
C VAL A 14 24.28 -1.72 -31.01
N PHE A 15 24.47 -3.05 -30.99
CA PHE A 15 25.10 -3.76 -32.10
C PHE A 15 24.05 -4.22 -33.13
N PRO A 16 24.24 -3.89 -34.43
CA PRO A 16 23.38 -4.37 -35.49
C PRO A 16 23.71 -5.84 -35.77
N TYR A 17 22.81 -6.71 -35.29
CA TYR A 17 22.58 -8.09 -35.75
C TYR A 17 23.72 -9.12 -35.55
N GLN A 18 23.42 -10.23 -34.85
CA GLN A 18 23.11 -11.53 -35.49
C GLN A 18 23.40 -12.74 -34.58
N GLN A 19 22.31 -13.30 -34.02
CA GLN A 19 22.02 -14.72 -33.74
C GLN A 19 22.99 -15.61 -32.91
N TYR A 20 22.40 -16.70 -32.41
CA TYR A 20 23.01 -17.93 -31.87
C TYR A 20 23.38 -17.97 -30.37
N ALA A 21 22.37 -18.10 -29.50
CA ALA A 21 22.46 -19.00 -28.33
C ALA A 21 21.06 -19.31 -27.76
N ARG A 22 20.64 -20.56 -27.93
CA ARG A 22 19.51 -21.17 -27.21
C ARG A 22 19.80 -21.15 -25.71
N GLY A 23 18.95 -20.44 -24.98
CA GLY A 23 18.90 -20.43 -23.53
C GLY A 23 17.81 -19.45 -23.14
N SER A 24 16.56 -19.87 -23.26
CA SER A 24 15.38 -19.04 -23.00
C SER A 24 15.31 -18.65 -21.52
N ARG A 25 16.11 -17.67 -21.12
CA ARG A 25 15.85 -16.80 -19.98
C ARG A 25 15.39 -15.49 -20.58
N GLY A 26 14.13 -15.47 -20.98
CA GLY A 26 13.45 -14.25 -21.42
C GLY A 26 13.70 -13.13 -20.39
N PRO A 27 13.83 -11.87 -20.83
CA PRO A 27 14.15 -10.78 -19.92
C PRO A 27 13.04 -10.63 -18.88
N ARG A 28 13.35 -10.92 -17.61
CA ARG A 28 12.49 -10.60 -16.47
C ARG A 28 12.54 -9.08 -16.23
N LYS A 29 11.78 -8.32 -17.01
CA LYS A 29 11.61 -6.88 -16.80
C LYS A 29 10.13 -6.52 -16.89
N GLN A 30 9.27 -7.26 -16.19
CA GLN A 30 7.91 -6.77 -15.94
C GLN A 30 8.05 -5.62 -14.93
N ARG A 31 8.00 -4.39 -15.44
CA ARG A 31 8.03 -3.19 -14.59
C ARG A 31 6.71 -3.16 -13.84
N ALA A 32 6.77 -3.08 -12.51
CA ALA A 32 5.57 -2.85 -11.71
C ALA A 32 5.00 -1.47 -12.08
N GLN A 33 3.67 -1.38 -12.14
CA GLN A 33 2.98 -0.10 -12.28
C GLN A 33 3.13 0.69 -10.97
N GLY A 34 3.47 1.97 -11.08
CA GLY A 34 3.48 2.86 -9.92
C GLY A 34 2.05 3.14 -9.44
N ILE A 35 1.89 3.29 -8.12
CA ILE A 35 0.64 3.69 -7.48
C ILE A 35 0.83 5.06 -6.84
N SER A 36 -0.22 5.89 -6.86
CA SER A 36 -0.25 7.20 -6.21
C SER A 36 -1.58 7.36 -5.48
N ALA A 37 -1.53 7.98 -4.31
CA ALA A 37 -2.71 8.48 -3.62
C ALA A 37 -3.13 9.85 -4.19
N GLU A 38 -4.28 10.34 -3.73
CA GLU A 38 -4.78 11.67 -4.06
C GLU A 38 -3.92 12.78 -3.42
N PRO A 39 -3.73 13.93 -4.10
CA PRO A 39 -2.93 15.03 -3.57
C PRO A 39 -3.63 15.68 -2.37
N GLN A 40 -2.92 15.78 -1.25
CA GLN A 40 -3.38 16.54 -0.07
C GLN A 40 -2.95 18.00 -0.22
N THR A 41 -3.90 18.93 -0.22
CA THR A 41 -3.64 20.38 -0.22
C THR A 41 -3.60 20.91 1.21
N SER A 42 -2.99 22.07 1.44
CA SER A 42 -2.99 22.70 2.78
C SER A 42 -4.41 23.01 3.27
N SER A 43 -5.30 23.42 2.37
CA SER A 43 -6.71 23.66 2.67
C SER A 43 -7.41 22.37 3.07
N SER A 44 -7.23 21.26 2.33
CA SER A 44 -7.85 19.98 2.67
C SER A 44 -7.36 19.41 4.00
N LEU A 45 -6.10 19.64 4.38
CA LEU A 45 -5.58 19.25 5.68
C LEU A 45 -6.17 20.07 6.83
N GLN A 46 -6.38 21.38 6.61
CA GLN A 46 -7.05 22.24 7.59
C GLN A 46 -8.51 21.84 7.78
N ASP A 47 -9.22 21.58 6.68
CA ASP A 47 -10.59 21.09 6.72
C ASP A 47 -10.68 19.76 7.48
N LEU A 48 -9.74 18.84 7.22
CA LEU A 48 -9.68 17.55 7.90
C LEU A 48 -9.42 17.67 9.41
N ALA A 49 -8.58 18.62 9.83
CA ALA A 49 -8.30 18.88 11.25
C ALA A 49 -9.52 19.38 12.02
N HIS A 50 -10.48 20.01 11.34
CA HIS A 50 -11.72 20.51 11.91
C HIS A 50 -12.93 19.59 11.64
N GLN A 51 -12.73 18.53 10.85
CA GLN A 51 -13.79 17.62 10.49
C GLN A 51 -14.10 16.67 11.64
N THR A 52 -15.38 16.60 12.02
CA THR A 52 -15.88 15.57 12.92
C THR A 52 -16.28 14.35 12.12
N PHE A 53 -15.70 13.19 12.44
CA PHE A 53 -16.10 11.92 11.83
C PHE A 53 -17.37 11.36 12.49
N PRO A 54 -18.21 10.62 11.74
CA PRO A 54 -19.35 9.92 12.31
C PRO A 54 -18.89 8.94 13.39
N ILE A 55 -19.67 8.80 14.46
CA ILE A 55 -19.43 7.80 15.51
C ILE A 55 -20.46 6.69 15.31
N TYR A 56 -19.99 5.45 15.24
CA TYR A 56 -20.84 4.27 15.18
C TYR A 56 -20.72 3.49 16.49
N ASP A 57 -21.85 3.27 17.15
CA ASP A 57 -21.91 2.51 18.40
C ASP A 57 -21.43 1.07 18.21
N LYS A 58 -20.60 0.62 19.14
CA LYS A 58 -19.98 -0.71 19.15
C LYS A 58 -19.99 -1.24 20.57
N SER A 59 -20.17 -2.56 20.71
CA SER A 59 -20.00 -3.21 22.02
C SER A 59 -18.55 -3.08 22.50
N ASP A 60 -18.33 -3.08 23.81
CA ASP A 60 -16.98 -3.02 24.39
C ASP A 60 -16.08 -4.15 23.88
N ALA A 61 -16.64 -5.35 23.71
CA ALA A 61 -15.94 -6.50 23.14
C ALA A 61 -15.48 -6.23 21.69
N SER A 62 -16.37 -5.67 20.85
CA SER A 62 -16.04 -5.32 19.47
C SER A 62 -14.99 -4.21 19.40
N ARG A 63 -15.06 -3.20 20.28
CA ARG A 63 -14.09 -2.11 20.33
C ARG A 63 -12.70 -2.62 20.67
N GLU A 64 -12.57 -3.49 21.67
CA GLU A 64 -11.28 -4.02 22.07
C GLU A 64 -10.69 -4.93 20.99
N LEU A 65 -11.52 -5.75 20.33
CA LEU A 65 -11.09 -6.62 19.22
C LEU A 65 -10.55 -5.81 18.02
N ILE A 66 -11.24 -4.74 17.63
CA ILE A 66 -10.76 -3.88 16.53
C ILE A 66 -9.48 -3.16 16.94
N LYS A 67 -9.42 -2.65 18.17
CA LYS A 67 -8.23 -1.97 18.70
C LYS A 67 -7.00 -2.89 18.72
N SER A 68 -7.13 -4.15 19.16
CA SER A 68 -6.01 -5.09 19.10
C SER A 68 -5.58 -5.37 17.66
N ALA A 69 -6.54 -5.57 16.74
CA ALA A 69 -6.24 -5.78 15.33
C ALA A 69 -5.53 -4.59 14.67
N ILE A 70 -5.83 -3.35 15.10
CA ILE A 70 -5.12 -2.15 14.62
C ILE A 70 -3.67 -2.14 15.11
N LEU A 71 -3.44 -2.44 16.40
CA LEU A 71 -2.10 -2.46 16.99
C LEU A 71 -1.20 -3.55 16.41
N ASP A 72 -1.79 -4.69 16.03
CA ASP A 72 -1.08 -5.81 15.40
C ASP A 72 -0.69 -5.52 13.93
N ASN A 73 -1.22 -4.45 13.33
CA ASN A 73 -0.91 -4.08 11.95
C ASN A 73 0.38 -3.26 11.83
N ASP A 74 1.31 -3.76 11.03
CA ASP A 74 2.62 -3.13 10.81
C ASP A 74 2.56 -1.69 10.27
N PHE A 75 1.53 -1.33 9.51
CA PHE A 75 1.35 0.02 8.97
C PHE A 75 0.83 1.01 10.01
N MET A 76 0.20 0.52 11.08
CA MET A 76 -0.51 1.34 12.08
C MET A 76 0.24 1.44 13.43
N LYS A 77 1.42 0.83 13.57
CA LYS A 77 2.20 0.79 14.83
C LYS A 77 2.68 2.14 15.38
N ASN A 78 2.66 3.20 14.57
CA ASN A 78 3.13 4.54 14.95
C ASN A 78 1.96 5.51 15.25
N LEU A 79 0.74 4.99 15.42
CA LEU A 79 -0.42 5.79 15.78
C LEU A 79 -0.50 6.02 17.29
N GLU A 80 -0.90 7.22 17.68
CA GLU A 80 -1.23 7.51 19.08
C GLU A 80 -2.54 6.81 19.48
N MET A 81 -2.66 6.44 20.75
CA MET A 81 -3.86 5.75 21.24
C MET A 81 -5.15 6.57 21.02
N THR A 82 -5.07 7.90 21.00
CA THR A 82 -6.21 8.78 20.67
C THR A 82 -6.65 8.60 19.22
N GLN A 83 -5.71 8.56 18.27
CA GLN A 83 -6.01 8.33 16.85
C GLN A 83 -6.62 6.94 16.63
N ILE A 84 -6.12 5.92 17.33
CA ILE A 84 -6.70 4.57 17.26
C ILE A 84 -8.15 4.59 17.73
N ARG A 85 -8.47 5.29 18.82
CA ARG A 85 -9.86 5.44 19.29
C ARG A 85 -10.74 6.13 18.26
N GLU A 86 -10.28 7.22 17.67
CA GLU A 86 -11.01 7.94 16.62
C GLU A 86 -11.27 7.06 15.39
N ILE A 87 -10.28 6.27 14.98
CA ILE A 87 -10.43 5.29 13.90
C ILE A 87 -11.49 4.24 14.26
N VAL A 88 -11.40 3.64 15.46
CA VAL A 88 -12.39 2.66 15.93
C VAL A 88 -13.78 3.28 15.98
N ASP A 89 -13.92 4.52 16.43
CA ASP A 89 -15.21 5.19 16.57
C ASP A 89 -15.87 5.43 15.20
N CYS A 90 -15.10 5.80 14.17
CA CYS A 90 -15.63 6.05 12.83
C CYS A 90 -15.74 4.84 11.89
N MET A 91 -15.22 3.66 12.27
CA MET A 91 -15.45 2.43 11.51
C MET A 91 -16.93 2.06 11.51
N TYR A 92 -17.49 1.81 10.32
CA TYR A 92 -18.89 1.46 10.12
C TYR A 92 -19.06 -0.04 9.87
N PRO A 93 -20.19 -0.65 10.29
CA PRO A 93 -20.45 -2.06 10.03
C PRO A 93 -20.81 -2.29 8.56
N VAL A 94 -20.31 -3.40 8.01
CA VAL A 94 -20.68 -3.87 6.67
C VAL A 94 -20.95 -5.36 6.75
N GLU A 95 -22.11 -5.78 6.24
CA GLU A 95 -22.51 -7.19 6.17
C GLU A 95 -22.38 -7.70 4.74
N TYR A 96 -21.83 -8.90 4.59
CA TYR A 96 -21.65 -9.56 3.31
C TYR A 96 -22.40 -10.89 3.31
N ALA A 97 -23.07 -11.20 2.20
CA ALA A 97 -23.66 -12.52 2.02
C ALA A 97 -22.56 -13.57 1.83
N ALA A 98 -22.84 -14.82 2.20
CA ALA A 98 -21.90 -15.92 2.00
C ALA A 98 -21.49 -16.02 0.53
N GLY A 99 -20.18 -15.92 0.26
CA GLY A 99 -19.62 -15.94 -1.10
C GLY A 99 -19.46 -14.58 -1.78
N SER A 100 -19.64 -13.48 -1.06
CA SER A 100 -19.26 -12.13 -1.53
C SER A 100 -17.76 -11.87 -1.45
#